data_AF-A0A969EKU7-F1
#
_entry.id   AF-A0A969EKU7-F1
#
_cell.length_a   1.000
_cell.length_b   1.000
_cell.length_c   1.000
_cell.angle_alpha   90.00
_cell.angle_beta   90.00
_cell.angle_gamma   90.00
#
_symmetry.space_group_name_H-M   'P 1'
#
loop_
_entity.id
_entity.type
_entity.pdbx_description
1 polymer ?
#
loop_
_entity_poly.entity_id
_entity_poly.type
_entity_poly.pdbx_seq_one_letter_code
_entity_poly.pdbx_strand_id
1 'polypeptide(L)'
;MLVDCIRHRADKTPIFFVLEDCQWLDPISMDLLEVVARNIFDIPVFILLVYRPVEEDSHLARFSKLTYFTEIKIPEFTLAESTELIGLKLQQLFEGAEVTGSFIDRIVDQAGGNPFFVDEMINLLHDRSIDPRDVKSLDSIILPDSLNSLIISRIDQLNENLKTTLKIASVIGRLFKASWLCGIYPQLGEQEVINLQLMQLDRLQITPLLKTEPEIEYLFKHVFTREVAYESLAHSTRQMLHEQIGIYIENEYPESLDEFLNVLAYHFGSSQNTTKQQEYFRKAGVAAQHSFANDAAIDYYQ
;
A
#
# COMPACT_ATOMS: atom_id res chain seq x y z
N MET A 1 13.28 23.83 -12.99
CA MET A 1 14.05 22.59 -13.27
C MET A 1 13.14 21.40 -13.55
N LEU A 2 12.36 20.86 -12.59
CA LEU A 2 11.49 19.69 -12.87
C LEU A 2 10.42 19.97 -13.94
N VAL A 3 9.71 21.10 -13.82
CA VAL A 3 8.72 21.55 -14.82
C VAL A 3 9.34 21.66 -16.22
N ASP A 4 10.56 22.17 -16.32
CA ASP A 4 11.27 22.30 -17.59
C ASP A 4 11.64 20.94 -18.19
N CYS A 5 12.05 19.98 -17.35
CA CYS A 5 12.27 18.59 -17.76
C CYS A 5 10.98 17.94 -18.26
N ILE A 6 9.87 18.12 -17.53
CA ILE A 6 8.54 17.63 -17.92
C ILE A 6 8.15 18.23 -19.26
N ARG A 7 8.28 19.55 -19.44
CA ARG A 7 8.00 20.25 -20.70
C ARG A 7 8.84 19.69 -21.85
N HIS A 8 10.15 19.60 -21.68
CA HIS A 8 11.04 19.06 -22.73
C HIS A 8 10.70 17.62 -23.13
N ARG A 9 10.25 16.80 -22.17
CA ARG A 9 9.81 15.43 -22.44
C ARG A 9 8.44 15.41 -23.12
N ALA A 10 7.52 16.26 -22.68
CA ALA A 10 6.16 16.39 -23.21
C ALA A 10 6.17 16.86 -24.68
N ASP A 11 7.12 17.71 -25.06
CA ASP A 11 7.33 18.15 -26.46
C ASP A 11 7.61 16.98 -27.42
N LYS A 12 8.18 15.89 -26.92
CA LYS A 12 8.50 14.69 -27.72
C LYS A 12 7.38 13.65 -27.65
N THR A 13 6.78 13.48 -26.49
CA THR A 13 5.78 12.45 -26.21
C THR A 13 4.86 12.90 -25.07
N PRO A 14 3.53 12.80 -25.22
CA PRO A 14 2.60 13.06 -24.13
C PRO A 14 2.93 12.25 -22.87
N ILE A 15 2.70 12.84 -21.69
CA ILE A 15 3.02 12.22 -20.40
C ILE A 15 1.75 12.02 -19.59
N PHE A 16 1.58 10.83 -19.03
CA PHE A 16 0.51 10.49 -18.11
C PHE A 16 1.11 10.10 -16.76
N PHE A 17 0.90 10.93 -15.75
CA PHE A 17 1.28 10.64 -14.36
C PHE A 17 0.09 10.04 -13.63
N VAL A 18 0.31 8.94 -12.92
CA VAL A 18 -0.65 8.35 -11.99
C VAL A 18 -0.02 8.36 -10.60
N LEU A 19 -0.64 9.10 -9.68
CA LEU A 19 -0.24 9.12 -8.28
C LEU A 19 -1.35 8.44 -7.47
N GLU A 20 -1.01 7.32 -6.85
CA GLU A 20 -1.91 6.56 -5.99
C GLU A 20 -1.73 6.94 -4.52
N ASP A 21 -2.80 6.78 -3.75
CA ASP A 21 -2.83 7.01 -2.31
C ASP A 21 -2.32 8.39 -1.88
N CYS A 22 -2.71 9.45 -2.59
CA CYS A 22 -2.16 10.79 -2.38
C CYS A 22 -2.45 11.37 -0.98
N GLN A 23 -3.36 10.76 -0.21
CA GLN A 23 -3.59 11.12 1.20
C GLN A 23 -2.36 10.91 2.10
N TRP A 24 -1.38 10.12 1.65
CA TRP A 24 -0.13 9.88 2.36
C TRP A 24 1.04 10.72 1.84
N LEU A 25 0.82 11.60 0.86
CA LEU A 25 1.88 12.49 0.39
C LEU A 25 2.34 13.39 1.54
N ASP A 26 3.66 13.44 1.73
CA ASP A 26 4.26 14.41 2.63
C ASP A 26 4.04 15.85 2.08
N PRO A 27 4.14 16.88 2.94
CA PRO A 27 3.91 18.26 2.54
C PRO A 27 4.76 18.73 1.35
N ILE A 28 6.02 18.27 1.23
CA ILE A 28 6.92 18.67 0.14
C ILE A 28 6.42 18.10 -1.19
N SER A 29 6.13 16.80 -1.20
CA SER A 29 5.64 16.13 -2.40
C SER A 29 4.33 16.76 -2.88
N MET A 30 3.48 17.20 -1.94
CA MET A 30 2.25 17.93 -2.25
C MET A 30 2.51 19.30 -2.88
N ASP A 31 3.41 20.10 -2.31
CA ASP A 31 3.79 21.42 -2.86
C ASP A 31 4.44 21.28 -4.25
N LEU A 32 5.30 20.28 -4.44
CA LEU A 32 5.89 19.98 -5.74
C LEU A 32 4.82 19.63 -6.78
N LEU A 33 3.86 18.79 -6.40
CA LEU A 33 2.73 18.42 -7.25
C LEU A 33 1.90 19.65 -7.62
N GLU A 34 1.66 20.57 -6.69
CA GLU A 34 0.98 21.84 -6.94
C GLU A 34 1.75 22.71 -7.95
N VAL A 35 3.07 22.85 -7.78
CA VAL A 35 3.92 23.59 -8.72
C VAL A 35 3.84 22.97 -10.11
N VAL A 36 3.94 21.65 -10.23
CA VAL A 36 3.82 20.97 -11.52
C VAL A 36 2.44 21.19 -12.13
N ALA A 37 1.36 20.95 -11.37
CA ALA A 37 -0.01 21.10 -11.84
C ALA A 37 -0.32 22.52 -12.34
N ARG A 38 0.23 23.57 -11.70
CA ARG A 38 0.07 24.97 -12.14
C ARG A 38 0.79 25.31 -13.45
N ASN A 39 1.80 24.53 -13.84
CA ASN A 39 2.67 24.83 -14.97
C ASN A 39 2.49 23.88 -16.17
N ILE A 40 1.49 23.00 -16.14
CA ILE A 40 1.23 22.03 -17.22
C ILE A 40 0.09 22.40 -18.17
N PHE A 41 -0.52 23.57 -18.02
CA PHE A 41 -1.77 23.94 -18.71
C PHE A 41 -1.67 24.00 -20.24
N ASP A 42 -0.46 24.18 -20.79
CA ASP A 42 -0.17 24.35 -22.22
C ASP A 42 0.67 23.22 -22.82
N ILE A 43 0.89 22.13 -22.07
CA ILE A 43 1.72 21.00 -22.49
C ILE A 43 0.91 19.69 -22.44
N PRO A 44 1.26 18.66 -23.26
CA PRO A 44 0.51 17.40 -23.33
C PRO A 44 0.83 16.50 -22.11
N VAL A 45 0.42 16.95 -20.93
CA VAL A 45 0.59 16.26 -19.65
C VAL A 45 -0.76 16.07 -18.99
N PHE A 46 -1.06 14.85 -18.56
CA PHE A 46 -2.22 14.54 -17.75
C PHE A 46 -1.77 13.95 -16.41
N ILE A 47 -2.35 14.42 -15.31
CA ILE A 47 -2.06 13.93 -13.96
C ILE A 47 -3.36 13.35 -13.38
N LEU A 48 -3.35 12.04 -13.11
CA LEU A 48 -4.39 11.35 -12.36
C LEU A 48 -3.97 11.26 -10.89
N LEU A 49 -4.76 11.85 -10.01
CA LEU A 49 -4.60 11.75 -8.56
C LEU A 49 -5.67 10.80 -8.01
N VAL A 50 -5.23 9.74 -7.35
CA VAL A 50 -6.12 8.81 -6.64
C VAL A 50 -5.90 9.02 -5.14
N TYR A 51 -6.96 9.36 -4.42
CA TYR A 51 -6.88 9.69 -3.00
C TYR A 51 -8.19 9.40 -2.28
N ARG A 52 -8.12 9.26 -0.95
CA ARG A 52 -9.31 9.17 -0.08
C ARG A 52 -9.83 10.57 0.27
N PRO A 53 -11.15 10.81 0.23
CA PRO A 53 -11.71 12.09 0.66
C PRO A 53 -11.40 12.30 2.15
N VAL A 54 -10.68 13.38 2.48
CA VAL A 54 -10.36 13.77 3.86
C VAL A 54 -11.35 14.84 4.29
N GLU A 55 -11.93 14.70 5.47
CA GLU A 55 -12.87 15.67 6.01
C GLU A 55 -12.16 17.02 6.29
N GLU A 56 -12.63 18.05 5.58
CA GLU A 56 -12.53 19.49 5.86
C GLU A 56 -11.18 20.24 5.75
N ASP A 57 -10.01 19.59 5.65
CA ASP A 57 -8.74 20.34 5.52
C ASP A 57 -7.72 19.70 4.54
N SER A 58 -8.22 19.12 3.44
CA SER A 58 -7.31 18.47 2.49
C SER A 58 -6.47 19.50 1.73
N HIS A 59 -5.14 19.35 1.78
CA HIS A 59 -4.21 20.08 0.92
C HIS A 59 -4.57 19.96 -0.57
N LEU A 60 -5.34 18.92 -0.94
CA LEU A 60 -5.86 18.68 -2.28
C LEU A 60 -6.95 19.68 -2.71
N ALA A 61 -7.63 20.35 -1.77
CA ALA A 61 -8.55 21.44 -2.08
C ALA A 61 -7.86 22.59 -2.84
N ARG A 62 -6.53 22.71 -2.74
CA ARG A 62 -5.75 23.68 -3.54
C ARG A 62 -5.85 23.43 -5.04
N PHE A 63 -5.98 22.17 -5.49
CA PHE A 63 -6.12 21.83 -6.91
C PHE A 63 -7.49 22.19 -7.47
N SER A 64 -8.53 22.25 -6.65
CA SER A 64 -9.87 22.65 -7.07
C SER A 64 -9.94 24.06 -7.66
N LYS A 65 -8.92 24.90 -7.40
CA LYS A 65 -8.79 26.25 -7.94
C LYS A 65 -8.24 26.28 -9.37
N LEU A 66 -7.70 25.17 -9.88
CA LEU A 66 -7.19 25.07 -11.24
C LEU A 66 -8.36 24.91 -12.22
N THR A 67 -8.35 25.66 -13.31
CA THR A 67 -9.44 25.64 -14.31
C THR A 67 -9.53 24.33 -15.10
N TYR A 68 -8.51 23.49 -15.01
CA TYR A 68 -8.35 22.21 -15.70
C TYR A 68 -8.25 21.04 -14.70
N PHE A 69 -8.87 21.19 -13.53
CA PHE A 69 -9.04 20.13 -12.55
C PHE A 69 -10.46 19.56 -12.61
N THR A 70 -10.55 18.23 -12.62
CA THR A 70 -11.83 17.50 -12.57
C THR A 70 -11.74 16.49 -11.43
N GLU A 71 -12.66 16.57 -10.49
CA GLU A 71 -12.80 15.57 -9.42
C GLU A 71 -13.89 14.56 -9.80
N ILE A 72 -13.54 13.28 -9.80
CA ILE A 72 -14.49 12.18 -9.96
C ILE A 72 -14.62 11.48 -8.61
N LYS A 73 -15.76 11.67 -7.95
CA LYS A 73 -16.08 10.95 -6.71
C LYS A 73 -16.52 9.55 -7.07
N ILE A 74 -15.81 8.55 -6.54
CA ILE A 74 -16.15 7.14 -6.69
C ILE A 74 -17.04 6.78 -5.49
N PRO A 75 -18.37 6.61 -5.69
CA PRO A 75 -19.24 6.18 -4.60
C PRO A 75 -19.00 4.73 -4.23
N GLU A 76 -19.53 4.32 -3.08
CA GLU A 76 -19.69 2.91 -2.75
C GLU A 76 -20.56 2.21 -3.81
N PHE A 77 -20.34 0.92 -4.01
CA PHE A 77 -21.12 0.13 -4.94
C PHE A 77 -22.58 0.07 -4.49
N THR A 78 -23.47 0.24 -5.46
CA THR A 78 -24.89 -0.08 -5.29
C THR A 78 -25.08 -1.58 -5.05
N LEU A 79 -26.29 -1.96 -4.61
CA LEU A 79 -26.68 -3.36 -4.50
C LEU A 79 -26.45 -4.10 -5.83
N ALA A 80 -26.85 -3.50 -6.96
CA ALA A 80 -26.70 -4.10 -8.28
C ALA A 80 -25.24 -4.33 -8.66
N GLU A 81 -24.37 -3.34 -8.46
CA GLU A 81 -22.92 -3.45 -8.75
C GLU A 81 -22.24 -4.45 -7.81
N SER A 82 -22.66 -4.50 -6.54
CA SER A 82 -22.15 -5.48 -5.58
C SER A 82 -22.56 -6.90 -5.96
N THR A 83 -23.81 -7.11 -6.35
CA THR A 83 -24.31 -8.41 -6.86
C THR A 83 -23.61 -8.81 -8.16
N GLU A 84 -23.36 -7.86 -9.07
CA GLU A 84 -22.62 -8.10 -10.31
C GLU A 84 -21.18 -8.54 -10.00
N LEU A 85 -20.49 -7.86 -9.08
CA LEU A 85 -19.15 -8.25 -8.63
C LEU A 85 -19.13 -9.66 -8.03
N ILE A 86 -20.12 -10.00 -7.18
CA ILE A 86 -20.26 -11.35 -6.63
C ILE A 86 -20.38 -12.38 -7.76
N GLY A 87 -21.25 -12.12 -8.75
CA GLY A 87 -21.41 -13.00 -9.91
C GLY A 87 -20.11 -13.21 -10.70
N LEU A 88 -19.37 -12.13 -10.98
CA LEU A 88 -18.08 -12.21 -11.66
C LEU A 88 -17.04 -13.01 -10.86
N LYS A 89 -17.01 -12.83 -9.54
CA LYS A 89 -16.12 -13.57 -8.64
C LYS A 89 -16.47 -15.04 -8.53
N LEU A 90 -17.76 -15.39 -8.51
CA LEU A 90 -18.23 -16.77 -8.57
C LEU A 90 -17.90 -17.43 -9.91
N GLN A 91 -17.98 -16.68 -11.01
CA GLN A 91 -17.54 -17.15 -12.31
C GLN A 91 -16.03 -17.44 -12.32
N GLN A 92 -15.23 -16.56 -11.73
CA GLN A 92 -13.77 -16.69 -11.67
C GLN A 92 -13.31 -17.87 -10.82
N LEU A 93 -13.91 -18.06 -9.63
CA LEU A 93 -13.38 -18.98 -8.60
C LEU A 93 -14.16 -20.28 -8.46
N PHE A 94 -15.40 -20.33 -8.97
CA PHE A 94 -16.33 -21.44 -8.75
C PHE A 94 -17.08 -21.86 -10.01
N GLU A 95 -16.52 -21.63 -11.20
CA GLU A 95 -17.08 -22.04 -12.49
C GLU A 95 -18.51 -21.52 -12.74
N GLY A 96 -18.86 -20.37 -12.15
CA GLY A 96 -20.19 -19.77 -12.30
C GLY A 96 -21.26 -20.40 -11.40
N ALA A 97 -20.85 -20.99 -10.28
CA ALA A 97 -21.75 -21.49 -9.26
C ALA A 97 -22.81 -20.44 -8.87
N GLU A 98 -24.08 -20.86 -8.86
CA GLU A 98 -25.17 -20.04 -8.34
C GLU A 98 -25.21 -20.11 -6.81
N VAL A 99 -25.35 -18.95 -6.19
CA VAL A 99 -25.48 -18.79 -4.74
C VAL A 99 -26.90 -18.32 -4.42
N THR A 100 -27.40 -18.70 -3.24
CA THR A 100 -28.73 -18.25 -2.80
C THR A 100 -28.77 -16.73 -2.64
N GLY A 101 -29.90 -16.12 -3.02
CA GLY A 101 -30.11 -14.68 -2.83
C GLY A 101 -29.91 -14.24 -1.38
N SER A 102 -30.30 -15.07 -0.41
CA SER A 102 -30.11 -14.77 1.01
C SER A 102 -28.64 -14.62 1.43
N PHE A 103 -27.71 -15.33 0.78
CA PHE A 103 -26.29 -15.20 1.07
C PHE A 103 -25.66 -14.01 0.34
N ILE A 104 -26.13 -13.71 -0.87
CA ILE A 104 -25.77 -12.48 -1.59
C ILE A 104 -26.17 -11.27 -0.75
N ASP A 105 -27.40 -11.24 -0.24
CA ASP A 105 -27.91 -10.16 0.61
C ASP A 105 -27.03 -10.00 1.86
N ARG A 106 -26.66 -11.11 2.52
CA ARG A 106 -25.73 -11.08 3.67
C ARG A 106 -24.39 -10.44 3.32
N ILE A 107 -23.77 -10.81 2.20
CA ILE A 107 -22.50 -10.21 1.78
C ILE A 107 -22.67 -8.73 1.49
N VAL A 108 -23.72 -8.35 0.76
CA VAL A 108 -23.93 -6.96 0.37
C VAL A 108 -24.21 -6.07 1.59
N ASP A 109 -25.07 -6.54 2.49
CA ASP A 109 -25.39 -5.83 3.74
C ASP A 109 -24.14 -5.63 4.60
N GLN A 110 -23.29 -6.64 4.69
CA GLN A 110 -22.08 -6.62 5.50
C GLN A 110 -20.95 -5.81 4.85
N ALA A 111 -20.84 -5.86 3.52
CA ALA A 111 -19.85 -5.11 2.77
C ALA A 111 -20.14 -3.60 2.72
N GLY A 112 -21.42 -3.20 2.83
CA GLY A 112 -21.81 -1.79 2.76
C GLY A 112 -21.35 -1.11 1.48
N GLY A 113 -21.41 -1.83 0.34
CA GLY A 113 -20.95 -1.32 -0.95
C GLY A 113 -19.42 -1.21 -1.10
N ASN A 114 -18.62 -1.72 -0.15
CA ASN A 114 -17.17 -1.78 -0.29
C ASN A 114 -16.74 -2.94 -1.22
N PRO A 115 -16.21 -2.65 -2.43
CA PRO A 115 -15.89 -3.70 -3.41
C PRO A 115 -14.79 -4.65 -2.91
N PHE A 116 -13.85 -4.15 -2.11
CA PHE A 116 -12.78 -4.96 -1.55
C PHE A 116 -13.31 -5.93 -0.49
N PHE A 117 -14.30 -5.51 0.31
CA PHE A 117 -14.93 -6.41 1.28
C PHE A 117 -15.75 -7.51 0.58
N VAL A 118 -16.47 -7.17 -0.50
CA VAL A 118 -17.15 -8.16 -1.34
C VAL A 118 -16.15 -9.17 -1.93
N ASP A 119 -15.07 -8.69 -2.54
CA ASP A 119 -14.02 -9.54 -3.14
C ASP A 119 -13.45 -10.53 -2.10
N GLU A 120 -13.11 -10.02 -0.92
CA GLU A 120 -12.51 -10.81 0.14
C GLU A 120 -13.49 -11.80 0.80
N MET A 121 -14.80 -11.49 0.87
CA MET A 121 -15.81 -12.47 1.32
C MET A 121 -15.87 -13.68 0.38
N ILE A 122 -15.78 -13.47 -0.93
CA ILE A 122 -15.78 -14.59 -1.89
C ILE A 122 -14.44 -15.34 -1.88
N ASN A 123 -13.32 -14.62 -1.76
CA ASN A 123 -12.01 -15.24 -1.58
C ASN A 123 -11.98 -16.11 -0.30
N LEU A 124 -12.64 -15.69 0.80
CA LEU A 124 -12.74 -16.48 2.03
C LEU A 124 -13.43 -17.83 1.82
N LEU A 125 -14.50 -17.87 1.01
CA LEU A 125 -15.16 -19.14 0.66
C LEU A 125 -14.20 -20.06 -0.09
N HIS A 126 -13.47 -19.50 -1.06
CA HIS A 126 -12.55 -20.24 -1.89
C HIS A 126 -11.37 -20.78 -1.07
N ASP A 127 -10.77 -19.94 -0.23
CA ASP A 127 -9.65 -20.31 0.65
C ASP A 127 -10.06 -21.41 1.66
N ARG A 128 -11.32 -21.40 2.12
CA ARG A 128 -11.89 -22.45 2.98
C ARG A 128 -12.43 -23.66 2.23
N SER A 129 -12.32 -23.69 0.90
CA SER A 129 -12.87 -24.76 0.05
C SER A 129 -14.37 -25.00 0.28
N ILE A 130 -15.11 -23.94 0.59
CA ILE A 130 -16.56 -23.98 0.80
C ILE A 130 -17.23 -23.85 -0.56
N ASP A 131 -18.01 -24.86 -0.95
CA ASP A 131 -18.77 -24.80 -2.20
C ASP A 131 -19.95 -23.82 -2.05
N PRO A 132 -20.01 -22.74 -2.83
CA PRO A 132 -21.15 -21.83 -2.87
C PRO A 132 -22.50 -22.49 -3.18
N ARG A 133 -22.49 -23.70 -3.76
CA ARG A 133 -23.71 -24.49 -4.04
C ARG A 133 -24.25 -25.21 -2.81
N ASP A 134 -23.44 -25.36 -1.76
CA ASP A 134 -23.87 -26.00 -0.51
C ASP A 134 -24.44 -24.97 0.49
N VAL A 135 -25.76 -24.78 0.40
CA VAL A 135 -26.51 -23.86 1.26
C VAL A 135 -26.27 -24.11 2.75
N LYS A 136 -26.11 -25.37 3.18
CA LYS A 136 -25.89 -25.67 4.61
C LYS A 136 -24.53 -25.16 5.09
N SER A 137 -23.51 -25.29 4.25
CA SER A 137 -22.18 -24.75 4.53
C SER A 137 -22.22 -23.23 4.58
N LEU A 138 -22.94 -22.58 3.67
CA LEU A 138 -23.12 -21.11 3.66
C LEU A 138 -23.92 -20.57 4.85
N ASP A 139 -24.90 -21.33 5.36
CA ASP A 139 -25.67 -20.93 6.54
C ASP A 139 -24.87 -21.09 7.83
N SER A 140 -23.96 -22.07 7.89
CA SER A 140 -23.10 -22.32 9.06
C SER A 140 -21.85 -21.44 9.11
N ILE A 141 -21.48 -20.78 8.01
CA ILE A 141 -20.31 -19.92 7.98
C ILE A 141 -20.53 -18.63 8.78
N ILE A 142 -19.58 -18.37 9.69
CA ILE A 142 -19.48 -17.09 10.37
C ILE A 142 -18.71 -16.14 9.44
N LEU A 143 -19.43 -15.17 8.87
CA LEU A 143 -18.84 -14.11 8.06
C LEU A 143 -18.25 -13.02 8.96
N PRO A 144 -16.99 -12.60 8.74
CA PRO A 144 -16.36 -11.50 9.48
C PRO A 144 -17.18 -10.22 9.45
N ASP A 145 -17.48 -9.66 10.63
CA ASP A 145 -18.27 -8.43 10.86
C ASP A 145 -17.64 -7.15 10.34
N SER A 146 -16.34 -7.17 10.02
CA SER A 146 -15.62 -6.06 9.44
C SER A 146 -14.53 -6.54 8.48
N LEU A 147 -14.14 -5.64 7.58
CA LEU A 147 -12.98 -5.86 6.72
C LEU A 147 -11.70 -6.14 7.53
N ASN A 148 -11.54 -5.49 8.69
CA ASN A 148 -10.40 -5.75 9.58
C ASN A 148 -10.40 -7.21 10.08
N SER A 149 -11.53 -7.66 10.65
CA SER A 149 -11.71 -9.04 11.12
C SER A 149 -11.46 -10.07 10.00
N LEU A 150 -11.84 -9.74 8.77
CA LEU A 150 -11.61 -10.58 7.59
C LEU A 150 -10.12 -10.74 7.31
N ILE A 151 -9.40 -9.61 7.16
CA ILE A 151 -7.98 -9.63 6.85
C ILE A 151 -7.18 -10.31 7.97
N ILE A 152 -7.54 -10.09 9.24
CA ILE A 152 -6.96 -10.82 10.38
C ILE A 152 -7.18 -12.33 10.21
N SER A 153 -8.42 -12.75 9.94
CA SER A 153 -8.73 -14.18 9.74
C SER A 153 -7.96 -14.79 8.57
N ARG A 154 -7.71 -14.02 7.52
CA ARG A 154 -6.94 -14.46 6.36
C ARG A 154 -5.45 -14.60 6.70
N ILE A 155 -4.88 -13.64 7.42
CA ILE A 155 -3.51 -13.73 7.91
C ILE A 155 -3.36 -14.90 8.88
N ASP A 156 -4.35 -15.15 9.74
CA ASP A 156 -4.31 -16.24 10.73
C ASP A 156 -4.31 -17.65 10.12
N GLN A 157 -4.84 -17.80 8.90
CA GLN A 157 -4.82 -19.05 8.14
C GLN A 157 -3.45 -19.36 7.51
N LEU A 158 -2.56 -18.37 7.42
CA LEU A 158 -1.19 -18.60 6.96
C LEU A 158 -0.43 -19.46 7.97
N ASN A 159 0.61 -20.18 7.53
CA ASN A 159 1.54 -20.79 8.49
C ASN A 159 2.42 -19.71 9.14
N GLU A 160 3.03 -20.02 10.29
CA GLU A 160 3.80 -19.04 11.07
C GLU A 160 4.97 -18.41 10.32
N ASN A 161 5.59 -19.15 9.39
CA ASN A 161 6.68 -18.61 8.56
C ASN A 161 6.15 -17.54 7.58
N LEU A 162 5.05 -17.83 6.89
CA LEU A 162 4.38 -16.88 6.00
C LEU A 162 3.88 -15.65 6.77
N LYS A 163 3.28 -15.82 7.96
CA LYS A 163 2.87 -14.70 8.82
C LYS A 163 4.06 -13.83 9.18
N THR A 164 5.17 -14.43 9.59
CA THR A 164 6.37 -13.69 10.00
C THR A 164 6.94 -12.90 8.84
N THR A 165 7.08 -13.51 7.66
CA THR A 165 7.53 -12.84 6.44
C THR A 165 6.61 -11.68 6.05
N LEU A 166 5.29 -11.90 6.06
CA LEU A 166 4.30 -10.87 5.76
C LEU A 166 4.38 -9.69 6.74
N LYS A 167 4.51 -9.96 8.04
CA LYS A 167 4.64 -8.93 9.08
C LYS A 167 5.93 -8.12 8.92
N ILE A 168 7.07 -8.75 8.64
CA ILE A 168 8.32 -8.01 8.42
C ILE A 168 8.25 -7.17 7.14
N ALA A 169 7.73 -7.73 6.05
CA ALA A 169 7.48 -6.99 4.81
C ALA A 169 6.60 -5.74 5.04
N SER A 170 5.61 -5.85 5.94
CA SER A 170 4.69 -4.74 6.24
C SER A 170 5.38 -3.53 6.88
N VAL A 171 6.51 -3.74 7.59
CA VAL A 171 7.31 -2.65 8.17
C VAL A 171 8.16 -1.97 7.09
N ILE A 172 8.65 -2.72 6.10
CA ILE A 172 9.46 -2.18 4.99
C ILE A 172 8.64 -1.18 4.17
N GLY A 173 7.44 -1.57 3.77
CA GLY A 173 6.57 -0.69 3.00
C GLY A 173 5.55 -1.44 2.15
N ARG A 174 4.78 -0.68 1.34
CA ARG A 174 3.83 -1.28 0.38
C ARG A 174 4.58 -2.07 -0.70
N LEU A 175 5.73 -1.57 -1.10
CA LEU A 175 6.58 -2.12 -2.14
C LEU A 175 7.90 -2.49 -1.47
N PHE A 176 8.36 -3.73 -1.63
CA PHE A 176 9.55 -4.21 -0.94
C PHE A 176 10.33 -5.19 -1.81
N LYS A 177 11.65 -5.21 -1.61
CA LYS A 177 12.57 -6.12 -2.27
C LYS A 177 12.68 -7.41 -1.48
N ALA A 178 12.71 -8.55 -2.16
CA ALA A 178 12.85 -9.84 -1.50
C ALA A 178 14.19 -9.97 -0.73
N SER A 179 15.25 -9.33 -1.22
CA SER A 179 16.58 -9.31 -0.58
C SER A 179 16.60 -8.60 0.77
N TRP A 180 15.75 -7.58 0.94
CA TRP A 180 15.70 -6.80 2.17
C TRP A 180 15.22 -7.65 3.35
N LEU A 181 14.28 -8.58 3.13
CA LEU A 181 13.74 -9.42 4.20
C LEU A 181 14.83 -10.23 4.92
N CYS A 182 15.73 -10.86 4.16
CA CYS A 182 16.84 -11.63 4.72
C CYS A 182 17.86 -10.72 5.42
N GLY A 183 18.14 -9.55 4.83
CA GLY A 183 19.13 -8.62 5.37
C GLY A 183 18.68 -7.92 6.66
N ILE A 184 17.39 -7.64 6.78
CA ILE A 184 16.79 -6.99 7.97
C ILE A 184 16.60 -8.00 9.11
N TYR A 185 16.17 -9.22 8.78
CA TYR A 185 15.84 -10.23 9.78
C TYR A 185 16.37 -11.62 9.36
N PRO A 186 17.67 -11.90 9.56
CA PRO A 186 18.29 -13.16 9.14
C PRO A 186 17.64 -14.41 9.72
N GLN A 187 16.91 -14.29 10.84
CA GLN A 187 16.18 -15.40 11.45
C GLN A 187 14.96 -15.85 10.62
N LEU A 188 14.55 -15.11 9.59
CA LEU A 188 13.55 -15.56 8.60
C LEU A 188 14.04 -16.77 7.78
N GLY A 189 15.35 -16.94 7.66
CA GLY A 189 15.98 -17.98 6.86
C GLY A 189 16.70 -17.44 5.63
N GLU A 190 17.24 -18.37 4.84
CA GLU A 190 18.00 -18.05 3.63
C GLU A 190 17.09 -17.51 2.51
N GLN A 191 17.69 -16.83 1.53
CA GLN A 191 16.97 -16.16 0.45
C GLN A 191 16.07 -17.12 -0.34
N GLU A 192 16.51 -18.36 -0.57
CA GLU A 192 15.74 -19.38 -1.26
C GLU A 192 14.44 -19.72 -0.51
N VAL A 193 14.50 -19.80 0.82
CA VAL A 193 13.35 -20.08 1.67
C VAL A 193 12.37 -18.91 1.65
N ILE A 194 12.87 -17.68 1.75
CA ILE A 194 12.06 -16.46 1.67
C ILE A 194 11.38 -16.36 0.30
N ASN A 195 12.10 -16.64 -0.79
CA ASN A 195 11.54 -16.62 -2.14
C ASN A 195 10.40 -17.63 -2.29
N LEU A 196 10.54 -18.85 -1.73
CA LEU A 196 9.46 -19.84 -1.74
C LEU A 196 8.23 -19.36 -0.93
N GLN A 197 8.46 -18.69 0.20
CA GLN A 197 7.38 -18.10 1.00
C GLN A 197 6.67 -16.96 0.25
N LEU A 198 7.42 -16.08 -0.41
CA LEU A 198 6.86 -14.99 -1.22
C LEU A 198 6.10 -15.53 -2.45
N MET A 199 6.56 -16.61 -3.07
CA MET A 199 5.80 -17.30 -4.12
C MET A 199 4.47 -17.87 -3.59
N GLN A 200 4.41 -18.34 -2.35
CA GLN A 200 3.16 -18.77 -1.73
C GLN A 200 2.23 -17.59 -1.47
N LEU A 201 2.75 -16.47 -0.94
CA LEU A 201 1.98 -15.24 -0.72
C LEU A 201 1.47 -14.61 -2.04
N ASP A 202 2.24 -14.71 -3.12
CA ASP A 202 1.86 -14.31 -4.48
C ASP A 202 0.71 -15.16 -5.02
N ARG A 203 0.76 -16.49 -4.86
CA ARG A 203 -0.37 -17.38 -5.22
C ARG A 203 -1.64 -17.05 -4.44
N LEU A 204 -1.50 -16.64 -3.18
CA LEU A 204 -2.61 -16.17 -2.36
C LEU A 204 -3.03 -14.73 -2.68
N GLN A 205 -2.36 -14.05 -3.61
CA GLN A 205 -2.64 -12.67 -4.03
C GLN A 205 -2.53 -11.66 -2.87
N ILE A 206 -1.73 -11.98 -1.85
CA ILE A 206 -1.48 -11.09 -0.70
C ILE A 206 -0.35 -10.12 -1.07
N THR A 207 0.79 -10.67 -1.51
CA THR A 207 1.94 -9.90 -1.99
C THR A 207 2.31 -10.36 -3.41
N PRO A 208 1.59 -9.92 -4.45
CA PRO A 208 1.91 -10.30 -5.82
C PRO A 208 3.30 -9.83 -6.26
N LEU A 209 3.93 -10.60 -7.13
CA LEU A 209 5.21 -10.25 -7.75
C LEU A 209 5.02 -9.04 -8.67
N LEU A 210 5.80 -7.97 -8.43
CA LEU A 210 5.76 -6.75 -9.24
C LEU A 210 6.72 -6.83 -10.43
N LYS A 211 8.00 -7.13 -10.14
CA LYS A 211 9.06 -7.23 -11.15
C LYS A 211 10.18 -8.13 -10.66
N THR A 212 10.93 -8.68 -11.60
CA THR A 212 12.08 -9.56 -11.33
C THR A 212 13.43 -8.90 -11.56
N GLU A 213 13.47 -7.79 -12.31
CA GLU A 213 14.69 -7.08 -12.68
C GLU A 213 14.58 -5.57 -12.39
N PRO A 214 15.68 -4.91 -11.98
CA PRO A 214 17.01 -5.48 -11.67
C PRO A 214 17.02 -6.32 -10.38
N GLU A 215 15.98 -6.22 -9.55
CA GLU A 215 15.80 -6.97 -8.32
C GLU A 215 14.36 -7.48 -8.22
N ILE A 216 14.17 -8.58 -7.48
CA ILE A 216 12.85 -9.15 -7.24
C ILE A 216 12.10 -8.27 -6.23
N GLU A 217 11.00 -7.67 -6.70
CA GLU A 217 10.13 -6.82 -5.90
C GLU A 217 8.72 -7.36 -5.85
N TYR A 218 8.13 -7.24 -4.67
CA TYR A 218 6.75 -7.58 -4.39
C TYR A 218 6.01 -6.33 -3.91
N LEU A 219 4.69 -6.35 -4.05
CA LEU A 219 3.83 -5.30 -3.52
C LEU A 219 2.71 -5.90 -2.70
N PHE A 220 2.28 -5.24 -1.63
CA PHE A 220 1.02 -5.56 -0.96
C PHE A 220 -0.14 -5.18 -1.89
N LYS A 221 -0.92 -6.18 -2.32
CA LYS A 221 -2.03 -5.97 -3.28
C LYS A 221 -2.98 -4.90 -2.78
N HIS A 222 -3.27 -4.92 -1.49
CA HIS A 222 -4.09 -3.95 -0.80
C HIS A 222 -3.31 -3.32 0.36
N VAL A 223 -3.30 -1.98 0.42
CA VAL A 223 -2.66 -1.21 1.50
C VAL A 223 -3.22 -1.61 2.87
N PHE A 224 -4.52 -1.87 2.93
CA PHE A 224 -5.18 -2.27 4.17
C PHE A 224 -4.63 -3.60 4.72
N THR A 225 -4.28 -4.57 3.84
CA THR A 225 -3.63 -5.82 4.27
C THR A 225 -2.25 -5.56 4.90
N ARG A 226 -1.49 -4.61 4.36
CA ARG A 226 -0.23 -4.17 4.95
C ARG A 226 -0.45 -3.55 6.33
N GLU A 227 -1.42 -2.65 6.44
CA GLU A 227 -1.76 -1.96 7.69
C GLU A 227 -2.12 -2.95 8.80
N VAL A 228 -3.03 -3.89 8.52
CA VAL A 228 -3.42 -4.93 9.48
C VAL A 228 -2.23 -5.81 9.88
N ALA A 229 -1.38 -6.22 8.92
CA ALA A 229 -0.17 -6.98 9.22
C ALA A 229 0.80 -6.18 10.12
N TYR A 230 0.99 -4.89 9.84
CA TYR A 230 1.85 -3.99 10.59
C TYR A 230 1.33 -3.75 12.01
N GLU A 231 0.03 -3.49 12.16
CA GLU A 231 -0.62 -3.26 13.45
C GLU A 231 -0.67 -4.52 14.33
N SER A 232 -0.64 -5.70 13.73
CA SER A 232 -0.56 -6.97 14.46
C SER A 232 0.79 -7.21 15.18
N LEU A 233 1.80 -6.37 14.91
CA LEU A 233 3.10 -6.42 15.59
C LEU A 233 3.04 -5.63 16.89
N ALA A 234 3.60 -6.23 17.96
CA ALA A 234 3.84 -5.52 19.21
C ALA A 234 4.67 -4.24 18.94
N HIS A 235 4.35 -3.17 19.67
CA HIS A 235 5.01 -1.87 19.48
C HIS A 235 6.54 -1.98 19.56
N SER A 236 7.07 -2.73 20.54
CA SER A 236 8.51 -2.96 20.67
C SER A 236 9.12 -3.69 19.47
N THR A 237 8.41 -4.66 18.89
CA THR A 237 8.86 -5.36 17.67
C THR A 237 8.87 -4.43 16.46
N ARG A 238 7.88 -3.55 16.32
CA ARG A 238 7.89 -2.52 15.27
C ARG A 238 9.11 -1.62 15.38
N GLN A 239 9.36 -1.07 16.58
CA GLN A 239 10.52 -0.20 16.80
C GLN A 239 11.85 -0.90 16.49
N MET A 240 11.99 -2.16 16.90
CA MET A 240 13.17 -2.97 16.58
C MET A 240 13.32 -3.19 15.07
N LEU A 241 12.25 -3.58 14.35
CA LEU A 241 12.31 -3.81 12.90
C LEU A 241 12.62 -2.51 12.13
N HIS A 242 12.04 -1.39 12.54
CA HIS A 242 12.37 -0.08 11.99
C HIS A 242 13.86 0.26 12.18
N GLU A 243 14.45 -0.03 13.35
CA GLU A 243 15.89 0.12 13.56
C GLU A 243 16.71 -0.78 12.63
N GLN A 244 16.34 -2.06 12.51
CA GLN A 244 17.04 -3.01 11.65
C GLN A 244 16.99 -2.61 10.17
N ILE A 245 15.87 -2.03 9.70
CA ILE A 245 15.76 -1.49 8.33
C ILE A 245 16.75 -0.34 8.13
N GLY A 246 16.81 0.59 9.08
CA GLY A 246 17.76 1.69 9.02
C GLY A 246 19.21 1.20 8.94
N ILE A 247 19.59 0.29 9.84
CA ILE A 247 20.94 -0.31 9.88
C ILE A 247 21.26 -1.08 8.60
N TYR A 248 20.30 -1.84 8.08
CA TYR A 248 20.46 -2.58 6.84
C TYR A 248 20.75 -1.64 5.65
N ILE A 249 19.99 -0.55 5.52
CA ILE A 249 20.22 0.45 4.47
C ILE A 249 21.60 1.10 4.63
N GLU A 250 22.01 1.41 5.86
CA GLU A 250 23.34 1.97 6.15
C GLU A 250 24.49 1.07 5.68
N ASN A 251 24.33 -0.24 5.83
CA ASN A 251 25.37 -1.21 5.51
C ASN A 251 25.39 -1.59 4.03
N GLU A 252 24.23 -1.76 3.40
CA GLU A 252 24.15 -2.22 2.00
C GLU A 252 24.31 -1.09 0.99
N TYR A 253 23.92 0.13 1.34
CA TYR A 253 23.94 1.29 0.43
C TYR A 253 24.79 2.46 0.96
N PRO A 254 26.04 2.24 1.42
CA PRO A 254 26.83 3.27 2.08
C PRO A 254 27.18 4.46 1.17
N GLU A 255 27.30 4.22 -0.14
CA GLU A 255 27.59 5.28 -1.13
C GLU A 255 26.35 6.02 -1.62
N SER A 256 25.15 5.50 -1.33
CA SER A 256 23.88 6.05 -1.80
C SER A 256 22.96 6.50 -0.64
N LEU A 257 23.49 6.69 0.57
CA LEU A 257 22.67 7.06 1.74
C LEU A 257 21.87 8.35 1.54
N ASP A 258 22.39 9.29 0.75
CA ASP A 258 21.70 10.53 0.43
C ASP A 258 20.37 10.29 -0.33
N GLU A 259 20.28 9.20 -1.12
CA GLU A 259 19.05 8.79 -1.81
C GLU A 259 18.00 8.23 -0.85
N PHE A 260 18.43 7.73 0.31
CA PHE A 260 17.59 7.10 1.31
C PHE A 260 17.27 7.99 2.51
N LEU A 261 17.66 9.27 2.54
CA LEU A 261 17.53 10.12 3.74
C LEU A 261 16.11 10.16 4.30
N ASN A 262 15.08 10.28 3.45
CA ASN A 262 13.69 10.29 3.90
C ASN A 262 13.26 8.93 4.48
N VAL A 263 13.73 7.84 3.85
CA VAL A 263 13.46 6.46 4.31
C VAL A 263 14.17 6.21 5.64
N LEU A 264 15.44 6.59 5.76
CA LEU A 264 16.24 6.48 6.98
C LEU A 264 15.66 7.32 8.11
N ALA A 265 15.23 8.56 7.82
CA ALA A 265 14.54 9.43 8.76
C ALA A 265 13.24 8.78 9.26
N TYR A 266 12.40 8.25 8.37
CA TYR A 266 11.17 7.55 8.75
C TYR A 266 11.42 6.33 9.65
N HIS A 267 12.35 5.44 9.24
CA HIS A 267 12.63 4.21 9.97
C HIS A 267 13.34 4.49 11.29
N PHE A 268 14.40 5.30 11.32
CA PHE A 268 15.01 5.64 12.61
C PHE A 268 14.07 6.44 13.49
N GLY A 269 13.29 7.38 12.93
CA GLY A 269 12.21 8.10 13.63
C GLY A 269 11.23 7.19 14.36
N SER A 270 10.94 6.03 13.77
CA SER A 270 10.03 5.01 14.34
C SER A 270 10.73 3.98 15.24
N SER A 271 12.05 4.11 15.47
CA SER A 271 12.85 3.22 16.33
C SER A 271 12.97 3.73 17.77
N GLN A 272 13.83 3.10 18.59
CA GLN A 272 14.26 3.64 19.90
C GLN A 272 15.64 4.32 19.87
N ASN A 273 16.31 4.32 18.71
CA ASN A 273 17.67 4.81 18.57
C ASN A 273 17.71 6.34 18.42
N THR A 274 17.64 7.04 19.56
CA THR A 274 17.61 8.51 19.62
C THR A 274 18.80 9.18 18.92
N THR A 275 19.99 8.58 18.96
CA THR A 275 21.17 9.09 18.26
C THR A 275 20.96 9.07 16.74
N LYS A 276 20.51 7.94 16.19
CA LYS A 276 20.24 7.81 14.75
C LYS A 276 19.04 8.63 14.30
N GLN A 277 18.01 8.75 15.15
CA GLN A 277 16.89 9.67 14.92
C GLN A 277 17.37 11.09 14.66
N GLN A 278 18.11 11.65 15.62
CA GLN A 278 18.63 13.02 15.51
C GLN A 278 19.57 13.18 14.31
N GLU A 279 20.41 12.18 14.04
CA GLU A 279 21.30 12.20 12.89
C GLU A 279 20.52 12.30 11.57
N TYR A 280 19.55 11.41 11.35
CA TYR A 280 18.84 11.32 10.07
C TYR A 280 17.75 12.35 9.90
N PHE A 281 17.07 12.74 10.97
CA PHE A 281 16.20 13.92 10.94
C PHE A 281 16.99 15.18 10.57
N ARG A 282 18.18 15.41 11.16
CA ARG A 282 19.01 16.54 10.77
C ARG A 282 19.48 16.45 9.31
N LYS A 283 19.95 15.28 8.85
CA LYS A 283 20.39 15.11 7.45
C LYS A 283 19.24 15.30 6.46
N ALA A 284 18.08 14.71 6.73
CA ALA A 284 16.88 14.85 5.90
C ALA A 284 16.37 16.30 5.92
N GLY A 285 16.37 16.98 7.07
CA GLY A 285 16.03 18.40 7.20
C GLY A 285 16.98 19.32 6.42
N VAL A 286 18.28 19.05 6.45
CA VAL A 286 19.29 19.78 5.67
C VAL A 286 19.08 19.54 4.17
N ALA A 287 18.86 18.29 3.75
CA ALA A 287 18.58 17.94 2.37
C ALA A 287 17.29 18.59 1.87
N ALA A 288 16.22 18.57 2.68
CA ALA A 288 14.95 19.25 2.43
C ALA A 288 15.15 20.77 2.30
N GLN A 289 15.93 21.38 3.19
CA GLN A 289 16.27 22.81 3.09
C GLN A 289 17.02 23.14 1.79
N HIS A 290 17.99 22.29 1.41
CA HIS A 290 18.74 22.46 0.16
C HIS A 290 17.87 22.27 -1.10
N SER A 291 16.80 21.48 -1.00
CA SER A 291 15.80 21.33 -2.05
C SER A 291 14.63 22.34 -1.95
N PHE A 292 14.75 23.35 -1.06
CA PHE A 292 13.75 24.40 -0.79
C PHE A 292 12.41 23.90 -0.23
N ALA A 293 12.45 22.75 0.40
CA ALA A 293 11.33 22.00 0.92
C ALA A 293 11.12 22.31 2.42
N ASN A 294 10.83 23.57 2.72
CA ASN A 294 10.97 24.13 4.06
C ASN A 294 10.01 23.53 5.10
N ASP A 295 8.80 23.12 4.70
CA ASP A 295 7.81 22.59 5.64
C ASP A 295 8.24 21.22 6.18
N ALA A 296 8.66 20.25 5.36
CA ALA A 296 9.21 19.03 5.95
C ALA A 296 10.61 19.23 6.56
N ALA A 297 11.36 20.26 6.16
CA ALA A 297 12.57 20.62 6.91
C ALA A 297 12.21 21.01 8.36
N ILE A 298 11.12 21.76 8.57
CA ILE A 298 10.58 22.07 9.89
C ILE A 298 10.14 20.79 10.62
N ASP A 299 9.40 19.90 9.95
CA ASP A 299 8.96 18.63 10.56
C ASP A 299 10.15 17.77 11.02
N TYR A 300 11.26 17.77 10.28
CA TYR A 300 12.48 17.07 10.69
C TYR A 300 13.28 17.78 11.80
N TYR A 301 13.03 19.06 12.09
CA TYR A 301 13.75 19.79 13.14
C TYR A 301 12.99 19.90 14.46
N GLN A 302 11.72 19.48 14.50
CA GLN A 302 10.90 19.41 15.72
C GLN A 302 11.16 18.13 16.52
#